data_AF-A0A7S0L7A6-F1
#
_entry.id   AF-A0A7S0L7A6-F1
#
_cell.length_a   1.000
_cell.length_b   1.000
_cell.length_c   1.000
_cell.angle_alpha   90.00
_cell.angle_beta   90.00
_cell.angle_gamma   90.00
#
_symmetry.space_group_name_H-M   'P 1'
#
loop_
_entity.id
_entity.type
_entity.pdbx_description
1 polymer ?
#
loop_
_entity_poly.entity_id
_entity_poly.type
_entity_poly.pdbx_seq_one_letter_code
_entity_poly.pdbx_strand_id
1 'polypeptide(L)'
;NAESVGAMAWKELNSTPAWVNWDMIARGQDVFCRQAPLIAVVLFHVSLVGGFSAPLITRVLAQSGYLVGSGRAVVQRLADTGRLLVDSCARHGAMQPGREGWCSAVRVRALHARVRRRLL
;
A
#
# COMPACT_ATOMS: atom_id res chain seq x y z
N ASN A 1 -1.93 -7.98 27.93
CA ASN A 1 -3.18 -8.53 27.37
C ASN A 1 -3.31 -8.02 25.92
N ALA A 2 -4.44 -8.21 25.22
CA ALA A 2 -4.61 -7.70 23.86
C ALA A 2 -4.60 -6.14 23.78
N GLU A 3 -5.07 -5.45 24.81
CA GLU A 3 -5.08 -3.97 24.88
C GLU A 3 -3.67 -3.39 24.96
N SER A 4 -2.76 -4.02 25.72
CA SER A 4 -1.36 -3.57 25.80
C SER A 4 -0.61 -3.69 24.46
N VAL A 5 -0.94 -4.72 23.67
CA VAL A 5 -0.39 -4.89 22.31
C VAL A 5 -0.99 -3.86 21.35
N GLY A 6 -2.29 -3.60 21.44
CA GLY A 6 -2.96 -2.55 20.65
C GLY A 6 -2.39 -1.16 20.91
N ALA A 7 -2.16 -0.80 22.17
CA ALA A 7 -1.58 0.47 22.56
C ALA A 7 -0.13 0.66 22.05
N MET A 8 0.69 -0.40 22.12
CA MET A 8 2.05 -0.38 21.60
C MET A 8 2.09 -0.24 20.07
N ALA A 9 1.23 -0.99 19.36
CA ALA A 9 1.11 -0.87 17.91
C ALA A 9 0.63 0.53 17.49
N TRP A 10 -0.33 1.11 18.23
CA TRP A 10 -0.79 2.47 17.99
C TRP A 10 0.31 3.52 18.18
N LYS A 11 1.11 3.38 19.24
CA LYS A 11 2.27 4.24 19.49
C LYS A 11 3.30 4.13 18.36
N GLU A 12 3.60 2.91 17.93
CA GLU A 12 4.53 2.67 16.80
C GLU A 12 4.03 3.34 15.51
N LEU A 13 2.75 3.16 15.18
CA LEU A 13 2.16 3.72 13.96
C LEU A 13 2.15 5.26 13.91
N ASN A 14 2.01 5.90 15.07
CA ASN A 14 2.01 7.37 15.18
C ASN A 14 3.42 7.95 15.40
N SER A 15 4.42 7.11 15.67
CA SER A 15 5.80 7.56 15.78
C SER A 15 6.41 7.76 14.40
N THR A 16 6.82 8.99 14.10
CA THR A 16 7.55 9.30 12.87
C THR A 16 9.04 9.02 13.10
N PRO A 17 9.69 8.13 12.31
CA PRO A 17 11.11 7.88 12.46
C PRO A 17 11.97 9.14 12.24
N ALA A 18 13.07 9.26 12.97
CA ALA A 18 13.93 10.45 12.93
C ALA A 18 14.57 10.75 11.56
N TRP A 19 14.67 9.75 10.69
CA TRP A 19 15.20 9.90 9.33
C TRP A 19 14.18 10.44 8.32
N VAL A 20 12.90 10.58 8.70
CA VAL A 20 11.86 11.07 7.80
C VAL A 20 12.09 12.54 7.49
N ASN A 21 12.29 12.84 6.20
CA ASN A 21 12.40 14.18 5.67
C ASN A 21 11.15 14.52 4.86
N TRP A 22 10.28 15.38 5.42
CA TRP A 22 9.01 15.76 4.78
C TRP A 22 9.19 16.57 3.50
N ASP A 23 10.23 17.39 3.41
CA ASP A 23 10.53 18.16 2.19
C ASP A 23 10.99 17.23 1.06
N MET A 24 11.75 16.18 1.40
CA MET A 24 12.14 15.15 0.43
C MET A 24 10.94 14.36 -0.08
N ILE A 25 10.00 14.02 0.81
CA ILE A 25 8.74 13.37 0.44
C ILE A 25 7.94 14.29 -0.49
N ALA A 26 7.78 15.57 -0.15
CA ALA A 26 7.05 16.54 -0.98
C ALA A 26 7.65 16.66 -2.39
N ARG A 27 8.99 16.71 -2.52
CA ARG A 27 9.65 16.67 -3.83
C ARG A 27 9.37 15.39 -4.61
N GLY A 28 9.33 14.24 -3.95
CA GLY A 28 8.92 12.97 -4.57
C GLY A 28 7.47 12.99 -5.05
N GLN A 29 6.58 13.63 -4.28
CA GLN A 29 5.18 13.83 -4.66
C GLN A 29 5.03 14.79 -5.85
N ASP A 30 5.88 15.81 -5.96
CA ASP A 30 5.92 16.68 -7.15
C ASP A 30 6.33 15.90 -8.41
N VAL A 31 7.32 15.01 -8.30
CA VAL A 31 7.71 14.11 -9.41
C VAL A 31 6.53 13.20 -9.78
N PHE A 32 5.85 12.62 -8.78
CA PHE A 32 4.68 11.79 -9.02
C PHE A 32 3.59 12.54 -9.78
N CYS A 33 3.20 13.73 -9.32
CA CYS A 33 2.15 14.53 -9.96
C CYS A 33 2.54 14.94 -11.39
N ARG A 34 3.81 15.30 -11.62
CA ARG A 34 4.31 15.64 -12.97
C ARG A 34 4.32 14.46 -13.94
N GLN A 35 4.55 13.25 -13.42
CA GLN A 35 4.75 12.04 -14.23
C GLN A 35 3.60 11.04 -14.08
N ALA A 36 2.46 11.44 -13.52
CA ALA A 36 1.40 10.54 -13.12
C ALA A 36 0.91 9.60 -14.25
N PRO A 37 0.72 10.06 -15.51
CA PRO A 37 0.35 9.16 -16.61
C PRO A 37 1.42 8.09 -16.90
N LEU A 38 2.70 8.47 -16.92
CA LEU A 38 3.80 7.54 -17.18
C LEU A 38 3.95 6.54 -16.03
N ILE A 39 3.85 7.01 -14.78
CA ILE A 39 3.88 6.16 -13.59
C ILE A 39 2.72 5.17 -13.60
N ALA A 40 1.52 5.59 -14.02
CA ALA A 40 0.37 4.69 -14.16
C ALA A 40 0.63 3.62 -15.23
N VAL A 41 1.17 3.97 -16.40
CA VAL A 41 1.52 3.00 -17.44
C VAL A 41 2.51 1.96 -16.89
N VAL A 42 3.59 2.42 -16.24
CA VAL A 42 4.61 1.53 -15.66
C VAL A 42 4.01 0.64 -14.56
N LEU A 43 3.20 1.21 -13.66
CA LEU A 43 2.54 0.47 -12.60
C LEU A 43 1.68 -0.67 -13.18
N PHE A 44 0.75 -0.32 -14.08
CA PHE A 44 -0.27 -1.26 -14.55
C PHE A 44 0.25 -2.26 -15.59
N HIS A 45 1.21 -1.89 -16.43
CA HIS A 45 1.65 -2.72 -17.55
C HIS A 45 3.02 -3.37 -17.32
N VAL A 46 3.80 -2.93 -16.33
CA VAL A 46 5.12 -3.48 -16.04
C VAL A 46 5.15 -4.08 -14.64
N SER A 47 5.00 -3.25 -13.60
CA SER A 47 5.20 -3.68 -12.21
C SER A 47 4.16 -4.71 -11.76
N LEU A 48 2.87 -4.48 -12.03
CA LEU A 48 1.80 -5.39 -11.62
C LEU A 48 1.80 -6.68 -12.44
N VAL A 49 2.04 -6.59 -13.75
CA VAL A 49 2.14 -7.77 -14.62
C VAL A 49 3.31 -8.67 -14.17
N GLY A 50 4.48 -8.09 -13.96
CA GLY A 50 5.65 -8.83 -13.46
C GLY A 50 5.41 -9.39 -12.04
N GLY A 51 4.86 -8.58 -11.13
CA GLY A 51 4.58 -9.00 -9.77
C GLY A 51 3.58 -10.15 -9.68
N PHE A 52 2.52 -10.15 -10.50
CA PHE A 52 1.53 -11.23 -10.53
C PHE A 52 2.00 -12.48 -11.26
N SER A 53 3.14 -12.41 -11.96
CA SER A 53 3.79 -13.55 -12.59
C SER A 53 4.81 -14.24 -11.65
N ALA A 54 5.12 -13.65 -10.50
CA ALA A 54 6.10 -14.21 -9.55
C ALA A 54 5.46 -15.32 -8.68
N PRO A 55 6.02 -16.55 -8.64
CA PRO A 55 5.39 -17.71 -8.00
C PRO A 55 4.98 -17.50 -6.53
N LEU A 56 5.80 -16.81 -5.75
CA LEU A 56 5.51 -16.51 -4.34
C LEU A 56 4.31 -15.57 -4.19
N ILE A 57 4.22 -14.55 -5.05
CA ILE A 57 3.13 -13.57 -5.04
C ILE A 57 1.84 -14.25 -5.50
N THR A 58 1.89 -15.00 -6.61
CA THR A 58 0.74 -15.74 -7.13
C THR A 58 0.20 -16.73 -6.10
N ARG A 59 1.06 -17.46 -5.36
CA ARG A 59 0.64 -18.38 -4.30
C ARG A 59 -0.16 -17.68 -3.20
N VAL A 60 0.34 -16.54 -2.70
CA VAL A 60 -0.37 -15.76 -1.67
C VAL A 60 -1.69 -15.21 -2.21
N LEU A 61 -1.73 -14.72 -3.45
CA LEU A 61 -2.94 -14.20 -4.08
C LEU A 61 -3.99 -15.29 -4.32
N ALA A 62 -3.55 -16.51 -4.64
CA ALA A 62 -4.43 -17.67 -4.74
C ALA A 62 -5.01 -18.08 -3.39
N GLN A 63 -4.18 -18.20 -2.36
CA GLN A 63 -4.63 -18.62 -1.03
C GLN A 63 -5.48 -17.55 -0.33
N SER A 64 -5.27 -16.27 -0.63
CA SER A 64 -6.11 -15.18 -0.11
C SER A 64 -7.40 -14.97 -0.91
N GLY A 65 -7.55 -15.61 -2.09
CA GLY A 65 -8.69 -15.43 -2.99
C GLY A 65 -8.68 -14.08 -3.75
N TYR A 66 -7.60 -13.30 -3.62
CA TYR A 66 -7.53 -11.90 -4.08
C TYR A 66 -7.18 -11.71 -5.56
N LEU A 67 -6.98 -12.79 -6.32
CA LEU A 67 -6.91 -12.79 -7.81
C LEU A 67 -7.50 -14.06 -8.45
N VAL A 68 -8.20 -14.91 -7.69
CA VAL A 68 -8.73 -16.20 -8.15
C VAL A 68 -10.26 -16.20 -8.15
N GLY A 69 -10.86 -15.01 -8.07
CA GLY A 69 -12.31 -14.77 -8.12
C GLY A 69 -12.79 -14.26 -9.48
N SER A 70 -13.97 -13.64 -9.51
CA SER A 70 -14.53 -13.03 -10.72
C SER A 70 -13.63 -11.90 -11.26
N GLY A 71 -13.76 -11.56 -12.55
CA GLY A 71 -13.02 -10.44 -13.15
C GLY A 71 -13.15 -9.12 -12.37
N ARG A 72 -14.28 -8.91 -11.67
CA ARG A 72 -14.49 -7.76 -10.77
C ARG A 72 -13.53 -7.74 -9.59
N ALA A 73 -13.24 -8.88 -8.97
CA ALA A 73 -12.32 -8.96 -7.83
C ALA A 73 -10.88 -8.62 -8.26
N VAL A 74 -10.49 -9.05 -9.46
CA VAL A 74 -9.20 -8.73 -10.07
C VAL A 74 -9.07 -7.21 -10.32
N VAL A 75 -10.08 -6.59 -10.93
CA VAL A 75 -10.09 -5.14 -11.17
C VAL A 75 -10.04 -4.37 -9.85
N GLN A 76 -10.77 -4.80 -8.84
CA GLN A 76 -10.73 -4.17 -7.52
C GLN A 76 -9.32 -4.21 -6.91
N ARG A 77 -8.59 -5.31 -7.05
CA ARG A 77 -7.23 -5.42 -6.52
C ARG A 77 -6.23 -4.52 -7.25
N LEU A 78 -6.35 -4.41 -8.58
CA LEU A 78 -5.56 -3.44 -9.35
C LEU A 78 -5.86 -2.01 -8.87
N ALA A 79 -7.14 -1.68 -8.68
CA ALA A 79 -7.57 -0.38 -8.17
C ALA A 79 -7.09 -0.13 -6.74
N ASP A 80 -7.06 -1.13 -5.86
CA ASP A 80 -6.57 -1.00 -4.48
C ASP A 80 -5.07 -0.63 -4.44
N THR A 81 -4.27 -1.24 -5.32
CA THR A 81 -2.85 -0.87 -5.44
C THR A 81 -2.67 0.55 -5.99
N GLY A 82 -3.45 0.91 -7.02
CA GLY A 82 -3.46 2.27 -7.56
C GLY A 82 -3.87 3.30 -6.50
N ARG A 83 -4.89 2.98 -5.69
CA ARG A 83 -5.36 3.83 -4.59
C ARG A 83 -4.27 4.06 -3.56
N LEU A 84 -3.57 3.02 -3.09
CA LEU A 84 -2.45 3.20 -2.16
C LEU A 84 -1.42 4.20 -2.71
N LEU A 85 -1.08 4.08 -4.00
CA LEU A 85 -0.12 4.98 -4.64
C LEU A 85 -0.63 6.42 -4.71
N VAL A 86 -1.86 6.62 -5.16
CA VAL A 86 -2.49 7.95 -5.26
C VAL A 86 -2.64 8.60 -3.88
N ASP A 87 -3.20 7.89 -2.90
CA ASP A 87 -3.37 8.35 -1.53
C ASP A 87 -2.03 8.79 -0.91
N SER A 88 -0.95 8.08 -1.24
CA SER A 88 0.39 8.36 -0.71
C SER A 88 1.08 9.52 -1.43
N CYS A 89 0.86 9.67 -2.74
CA CYS A 89 1.72 10.49 -3.57
C CYS A 89 1.05 11.74 -4.17
N ALA A 90 -0.27 11.77 -4.32
CA ALA A 90 -0.95 12.84 -5.06
C ALA A 90 -1.06 14.18 -4.31
N ARG A 91 -0.83 14.18 -2.98
CA ARG A 91 -1.00 15.38 -2.15
C ARG A 91 0.12 15.52 -1.13
N HIS A 92 0.67 16.73 -1.03
CA HIS A 92 1.63 17.09 0.01
C HIS A 92 1.09 16.81 1.41
N GLY A 93 1.94 16.23 2.26
CA GLY A 93 1.61 15.87 3.63
C GLY A 93 0.68 14.65 3.76
N ALA A 94 0.30 13.96 2.68
CA ALA A 94 -0.58 12.80 2.75
C ALA A 94 -0.02 11.62 3.57
N MET A 95 1.30 11.56 3.72
CA MET A 95 1.99 10.53 4.53
C MET A 95 2.14 10.89 6.01
N GLN A 96 1.71 12.08 6.44
CA GLN A 96 1.72 12.45 7.86
C GLN A 96 0.70 11.60 8.64
N PRO A 97 0.95 11.29 9.92
CA PRO A 97 0.03 10.50 10.75
C PRO A 97 -1.41 11.00 10.67
N GLY A 98 -2.35 10.07 10.46
CA GLY A 98 -3.79 10.35 10.33
C GLY A 98 -4.23 10.93 8.98
N ARG A 99 -3.31 11.21 8.05
CA ARG A 99 -3.64 11.66 6.69
C ARG A 99 -3.93 10.48 5.76
N GLU A 100 -4.39 10.78 4.55
CA GLU A 100 -4.96 9.78 3.63
C GLU A 100 -3.96 8.68 3.24
N GLY A 101 -2.77 9.06 2.77
CA GLY A 101 -1.69 8.13 2.44
C GLY A 101 -1.24 7.29 3.64
N TRP A 102 -1.09 7.92 4.81
CA TRP A 102 -0.81 7.21 6.06
C TRP A 102 -1.90 6.17 6.38
N CYS A 103 -3.17 6.56 6.32
CA CYS A 103 -4.30 5.65 6.57
C CYS A 103 -4.32 4.49 5.57
N SER A 104 -4.06 4.77 4.29
CA SER A 104 -3.99 3.77 3.22
C SER A 104 -2.88 2.75 3.49
N ALA A 105 -1.67 3.23 3.82
CA ALA A 105 -0.53 2.38 4.18
C ALA A 105 -0.81 1.52 5.43
N VAL A 106 -1.44 2.09 6.46
CA VAL A 106 -1.82 1.35 7.68
C VAL A 106 -2.84 0.25 7.36
N ARG A 107 -3.84 0.53 6.53
CA ARG A 107 -4.83 -0.48 6.08
C ARG A 107 -4.16 -1.62 5.33
N VAL A 108 -3.21 -1.31 4.44
CA VAL A 108 -2.44 -2.33 3.70
C VAL A 108 -1.54 -3.14 4.65
N ARG A 109 -0.90 -2.51 5.63
CA ARG A 109 -0.13 -3.21 6.68
C ARG A 109 -1.01 -4.19 7.45
N ALA A 110 -2.20 -3.75 7.86
CA ALA A 110 -3.18 -4.59 8.56
C ALA A 110 -3.71 -5.73 7.68
N LEU A 111 -3.98 -5.48 6.39
CA LEU A 111 -4.34 -6.49 5.40
C LEU A 111 -3.25 -7.57 5.31
N HIS A 112 -1.99 -7.18 5.15
CA HIS A 112 -0.86 -8.12 5.07
C HIS A 112 -0.68 -8.91 6.37
N ALA A 113 -0.85 -8.29 7.54
CA ALA A 113 -0.80 -9.00 8.82
C ALA A 113 -1.90 -10.07 8.93
N ARG A 114 -3.13 -9.75 8.51
CA ARG A 114 -4.26 -10.69 8.49
C ARG A 114 -4.02 -11.86 7.53
N VAL A 115 -3.52 -11.57 6.33
CA VAL A 115 -3.16 -12.62 5.35
C VAL A 115 -2.09 -13.53 5.93
N ARG A 116 -1.00 -12.99 6.50
CA ARG A 116 0.04 -13.82 7.13
C ARG A 116 -0.52 -14.70 8.24
N ARG A 117 -1.36 -14.16 9.13
CA ARG A 117 -1.99 -14.95 10.21
C ARG A 117 -2.89 -16.08 9.70
N ARG A 118 -3.46 -15.95 8.49
CA ARG A 118 -4.29 -17.00 7.87
C ARG A 118 -3.46 -18.08 7.17
N LEU A 119 -2.26 -17.74 6.70
CA LEU A 119 -1.41 -18.63 5.92
C LEU A 119 -0.36 -19.37 6.76
N LEU A 120 -0.04 -18.84 7.95
CA LEU A 120 0.71 -19.51 9.02
C LEU A 120 -0.23 -20.37 9.87
#